data_AF-A0A524CLK1-F1
#
_entry.id   AF-A0A524CLK1-F1
#
_cell.length_a   1.000
_cell.length_b   1.000
_cell.length_c   1.000
_cell.angle_alpha   90.00
_cell.angle_beta   90.00
_cell.angle_gamma   90.00
#
_symmetry.space_group_name_H-M   'P 1'
#
loop_
_entity.id
_entity.type
_entity.pdbx_description
1 polymer ?
#
loop_
_entity_poly.entity_id
_entity_poly.type
_entity_poly.pdbx_seq_one_letter_code
_entity_poly.pdbx_strand_id
1 'polypeptide(L)'
;MYNQLNFQCENEACGNNFTVPRKMVRRGNTIIIEARCPRCNRHHRYQLPYEQRYQWIPAIKDLLLRCEFCGTSNIDNYNEYGSSSSISMSFSHEVIVKILINCKKCGRKSKKVYNKFLWDEIKSQEYTKSMLIKHKPQSSSLCPFCGAYFSPSSQVCPKCHSRVRCDNCGVMIKKKSAKFCNKCGNKLVSDTEKLFCENCGAPIVPGAQFCVECGNEIDN
;
A
#
# COMPACT_ATOMS: atom_id res chain seq x y z
N MET A 1 5.98 0.68 -0.90
CA MET A 1 6.27 -0.72 -0.54
C MET A 1 6.48 -0.80 0.97
N TYR A 2 5.44 -1.06 1.76
CA TYR A 2 5.62 -1.48 3.15
C TYR A 2 5.85 -3.00 3.18
N ASN A 3 6.99 -3.44 2.64
CA ASN A 3 7.33 -4.87 2.62
C ASN A 3 8.10 -5.34 3.87
N GLN A 4 8.18 -4.51 4.92
CA GLN A 4 8.79 -4.89 6.19
C GLN A 4 8.10 -4.14 7.34
N LEU A 5 6.79 -4.36 7.53
CA LEU A 5 6.25 -4.10 8.85
C LEU A 5 6.72 -5.19 9.79
N ASN A 6 7.85 -4.92 10.42
CA ASN A 6 8.50 -5.88 11.27
C ASN A 6 7.85 -5.85 12.67
N PHE A 7 6.72 -6.55 12.81
CA PHE A 7 6.07 -6.77 14.12
C PHE A 7 6.88 -7.77 14.96
N GLN A 8 8.16 -7.52 15.17
CA GLN A 8 9.08 -8.42 15.86
C GLN A 8 9.57 -7.78 17.15
N CYS A 9 9.88 -8.63 18.13
CA CYS A 9 10.51 -8.16 19.35
C CYS A 9 11.99 -7.86 19.10
N GLU A 10 12.41 -6.64 19.43
CA GLU A 10 13.81 -6.17 19.34
C GLU A 10 14.77 -6.91 20.29
N ASN A 11 14.25 -7.69 21.24
CA ASN A 11 15.09 -8.50 22.11
C ASN A 11 15.60 -9.73 21.35
N GLU A 12 16.91 -9.80 21.11
CA GLU A 12 17.57 -10.93 20.42
C GLU A 12 17.29 -12.28 21.08
N ALA A 13 17.17 -12.32 22.42
CA ALA A 13 16.80 -13.53 23.15
C ALA A 13 15.38 -14.03 22.81
N CYS A 14 14.55 -13.18 22.22
CA CYS A 14 13.25 -13.55 21.69
C CYS A 14 13.31 -14.09 20.26
N GLY A 15 14.46 -14.06 19.58
CA GLY A 15 14.65 -14.62 18.25
C GLY A 15 13.69 -14.05 17.22
N ASN A 16 13.43 -12.73 17.25
CA ASN A 16 12.49 -12.06 16.35
C ASN A 16 11.05 -12.59 16.41
N ASN A 17 10.64 -13.14 17.56
CA ASN A 17 9.25 -13.56 17.77
C ASN A 17 8.28 -12.41 17.48
N PHE A 18 7.18 -12.74 16.82
CA PHE A 18 6.16 -11.77 16.48
C PHE A 18 5.53 -11.17 17.74
N THR A 19 5.42 -9.85 17.79
CA THR A 19 4.64 -9.15 18.81
C THR A 19 3.18 -9.23 18.43
N VAL A 20 2.35 -9.73 19.33
CA VAL A 20 0.93 -9.90 19.06
C VAL A 20 0.19 -8.60 19.42
N PRO A 21 -0.51 -7.96 18.47
CA PRO A 21 -1.31 -6.78 18.75
C PRO A 21 -2.41 -7.08 19.76
N ARG A 22 -2.62 -6.14 20.69
CA ARG A 22 -3.69 -6.19 21.70
C ARG A 22 -4.67 -5.03 21.51
N LYS A 23 -4.19 -3.92 20.98
CA LYS A 23 -5.01 -2.75 20.72
C LYS A 23 -4.60 -2.10 19.41
N MET A 24 -5.57 -1.67 18.63
CA MET A 24 -5.32 -0.96 17.39
C MET A 24 -6.40 0.10 17.19
N VAL A 25 -6.00 1.35 17.30
CA VAL A 25 -6.90 2.51 17.32
C VAL A 25 -6.45 3.55 16.30
N ARG A 26 -7.40 4.20 15.64
CA ARG A 26 -7.12 5.29 14.73
C ARG A 26 -7.13 6.63 15.47
N ARG A 27 -6.21 7.51 15.08
CA ARG A 27 -6.11 8.92 15.50
C ARG A 27 -5.80 9.76 14.27
N GLY A 28 -6.81 10.40 13.70
CA GLY A 28 -6.66 11.13 12.43
C GLY A 28 -6.20 10.21 11.30
N ASN A 29 -5.05 10.53 10.68
CA ASN A 29 -4.45 9.72 9.62
C ASN A 29 -3.46 8.65 10.13
N THR A 30 -3.37 8.44 11.44
CA THR A 30 -2.44 7.46 12.04
C THR A 30 -3.20 6.34 12.73
N ILE A 31 -2.76 5.11 12.53
CA ILE A 31 -3.16 3.92 13.27
C ILE A 31 -2.10 3.61 14.32
N ILE A 32 -2.50 3.59 15.58
CA ILE A 32 -1.64 3.19 16.70
C ILE A 32 -1.93 1.73 17.02
N ILE A 33 -0.90 0.90 16.95
CA ILE A 33 -0.95 -0.51 17.34
C ILE A 33 -0.12 -0.69 18.61
N GLU A 34 -0.75 -1.17 19.67
CA GLU A 34 -0.06 -1.63 20.88
C GLU A 34 -0.04 -3.16 20.86
N ALA A 35 1.15 -3.73 20.96
CA ALA A 35 1.41 -5.15 20.90
C ALA A 35 2.23 -5.61 22.11
N ARG A 36 2.24 -6.92 22.34
CA ARG A 36 3.05 -7.54 23.38
C ARG A 36 3.85 -8.71 22.80
N CYS A 37 5.12 -8.81 23.17
CA CYS A 37 5.91 -9.98 22.84
C CYS A 37 5.44 -11.18 23.67
N PRO A 38 5.11 -12.32 23.05
CA PRO A 38 4.64 -13.52 23.76
C PRO A 38 5.73 -14.17 24.63
N ARG A 39 7.00 -13.89 24.35
CA ARG A 39 8.15 -14.52 25.00
C ARG A 39 8.69 -13.71 26.18
N CYS A 40 8.91 -12.41 26.00
CA CYS A 40 9.44 -11.54 27.06
C CYS A 40 8.43 -10.58 27.68
N ASN A 41 7.17 -10.61 27.25
CA ASN A 41 6.10 -9.72 27.71
C ASN A 41 6.34 -8.20 27.51
N ARG A 42 7.41 -7.80 26.81
CA ARG A 42 7.66 -6.40 26.45
C ARG A 42 6.52 -5.84 25.60
N HIS A 43 6.21 -4.59 25.86
CA HIS A 43 5.20 -3.85 25.12
C HIS A 43 5.86 -3.14 23.94
N HIS A 44 5.20 -3.18 22.80
CA HIS A 44 5.65 -2.53 21.57
C HIS A 44 4.54 -1.63 21.05
N ARG A 45 4.91 -0.47 20.52
CA ARG A 45 3.98 0.50 19.97
C ARG A 45 4.39 0.84 18.54
N TYR A 46 3.49 0.63 17.59
CA TYR A 46 3.69 0.94 16.19
C TYR A 46 2.74 2.05 15.75
N GLN A 47 3.19 2.90 14.84
CA GLN A 47 2.39 3.97 14.25
C GLN A 47 2.40 3.80 12.74
N LEU A 48 1.23 3.55 12.16
CA LEU A 48 1.08 3.29 10.73
C LEU A 48 0.19 4.35 10.06
N PRO A 49 0.49 4.78 8.84
CA PRO A 49 -0.39 5.68 8.11
C PRO A 49 -1.67 4.95 7.68
N TYR A 50 -2.83 5.55 7.95
CA TYR A 50 -4.15 5.01 7.62
C TYR A 50 -4.41 4.97 6.11
N GLU A 51 -3.96 5.96 5.36
CA GLU A 51 -4.05 5.96 3.88
C GLU A 51 -3.39 4.75 3.23
N GLN A 52 -2.36 4.21 3.87
CA GLN A 52 -1.60 3.07 3.33
C GLN A 52 -2.03 1.75 3.96
N ARG A 53 -3.16 1.71 4.66
CA ARG A 53 -3.67 0.53 5.37
C ARG A 53 -3.78 -0.72 4.52
N TYR A 54 -4.07 -0.53 3.24
CA TYR A 54 -4.15 -1.61 2.26
C TYR A 54 -2.83 -2.38 2.09
N GLN A 55 -1.68 -1.75 2.36
CA GLN A 55 -0.38 -2.40 2.23
C GLN A 55 -0.07 -3.34 3.41
N TRP A 56 -0.72 -3.14 4.57
CA TRP A 56 -0.31 -3.81 5.80
C TRP A 56 -1.43 -4.54 6.56
N ILE A 57 -2.70 -4.24 6.29
CA ILE A 57 -3.83 -5.00 6.81
C ILE A 57 -3.71 -6.52 6.53
N PRO A 58 -3.25 -7.01 5.36
CA PRO A 58 -3.17 -8.45 5.11
C PRO A 58 -2.16 -9.13 6.04
N ALA A 59 -1.01 -8.47 6.26
CA ALA A 59 0.04 -8.98 7.14
C ALA A 59 -0.40 -8.98 8.61
N ILE A 60 -1.20 -8.00 9.04
CA ILE A 60 -1.63 -7.89 10.42
C ILE A 60 -2.81 -8.81 10.75
N LYS A 61 -3.71 -9.11 9.80
CA LYS A 61 -4.95 -9.86 10.04
C LYS A 61 -4.74 -11.19 10.77
N ASP A 62 -3.83 -12.02 10.28
CA ASP A 62 -3.51 -13.29 10.95
C ASP A 62 -2.85 -13.05 12.32
N LEU A 63 -1.95 -12.07 12.40
CA LEU A 63 -1.25 -11.74 13.63
C LEU A 63 -2.18 -11.22 14.73
N LEU A 64 -3.23 -10.47 14.39
CA LEU A 64 -4.25 -9.97 15.32
C LEU A 64 -4.96 -11.11 16.05
N LEU A 65 -5.28 -12.17 15.31
CA LEU A 65 -6.06 -13.31 15.79
C LEU A 65 -5.19 -14.47 16.27
N ARG A 66 -3.87 -14.27 16.27
CA ARG A 66 -2.90 -15.23 16.77
C ARG A 66 -2.86 -15.25 18.29
N CYS A 67 -2.82 -16.46 18.86
CA CYS A 67 -2.67 -16.65 20.29
C CYS A 67 -1.28 -16.17 20.75
N GLU A 68 -1.26 -15.27 21.73
CA GLU A 68 -0.03 -14.73 22.33
C GLU A 68 0.76 -15.75 23.17
N PHE A 69 0.32 -17.00 23.24
CA PHE A 69 0.99 -18.01 24.06
C PHE A 69 1.50 -19.18 23.24
N CYS A 70 0.66 -19.72 22.36
CA CYS A 70 1.01 -20.88 21.55
C CYS A 70 1.12 -20.58 20.05
N GLY A 71 0.94 -19.31 19.65
CA GLY A 71 1.04 -18.89 18.26
C GLY A 71 -0.05 -19.43 17.33
N THR A 72 -1.07 -20.13 17.84
CA THR A 72 -2.15 -20.68 17.01
C THR A 72 -3.02 -19.55 16.44
N SER A 73 -3.29 -19.59 15.14
CA SER A 73 -4.25 -18.68 14.49
C SER A 73 -5.68 -19.03 14.91
N ASN A 74 -6.48 -18.02 15.26
CA ASN A 74 -7.90 -18.15 15.63
C ASN A 74 -8.78 -17.30 14.70
N ILE A 75 -8.38 -17.18 13.43
CA ILE A 75 -9.12 -16.46 12.40
C ILE A 75 -10.56 -16.98 12.21
N ASP A 76 -10.79 -18.23 12.59
CA ASP A 76 -12.02 -19.00 12.49
C ASP A 76 -12.79 -19.13 13.83
N ASN A 77 -12.26 -18.61 14.94
CA ASN A 77 -12.86 -18.79 16.27
C ASN A 77 -12.62 -17.58 17.19
N TYR A 78 -13.31 -16.47 16.90
CA TYR A 78 -13.34 -15.28 17.73
C TYR A 78 -14.77 -14.75 17.84
N ASN A 79 -15.09 -14.11 18.96
CA ASN A 79 -16.39 -13.50 19.19
C ASN A 79 -16.26 -11.99 19.39
N GLU A 80 -17.06 -11.23 18.66
CA GLU A 80 -17.17 -9.78 18.78
C GLU A 80 -18.22 -9.43 19.84
N TYR A 81 -17.91 -8.50 20.76
CA TYR A 81 -18.90 -8.04 21.75
C TYR A 81 -18.75 -6.54 22.03
N GLY A 82 -19.89 -5.91 22.35
CA GLY A 82 -19.94 -4.56 22.93
C GLY A 82 -20.34 -3.42 21.98
N SER A 83 -21.38 -3.57 21.16
CA SER A 83 -21.84 -2.49 20.28
C SER A 83 -23.18 -1.82 20.66
N SER A 84 -23.74 -2.01 21.86
CA SER A 84 -25.02 -1.34 22.17
C SER A 84 -25.36 -0.98 23.62
N SER A 85 -24.60 -1.35 24.67
CA SER A 85 -25.13 -1.08 26.03
C SER A 85 -24.14 -1.07 27.21
N SER A 86 -22.86 -0.72 27.01
CA SER A 86 -21.98 -0.48 28.18
C SER A 86 -20.86 0.52 27.87
N ILE A 87 -21.07 1.76 28.32
CA ILE A 87 -20.11 2.87 28.43
C ILE A 87 -19.75 3.52 27.08
N SER A 88 -20.63 4.41 26.64
CA SER A 88 -20.31 5.53 25.76
C SER A 88 -19.46 6.54 26.53
N MET A 89 -18.13 6.40 26.52
CA MET A 89 -17.25 7.54 26.77
C MET A 89 -16.88 8.14 25.41
N SER A 90 -17.70 9.10 25.01
CA SER A 90 -17.57 9.90 23.80
C SER A 90 -16.35 10.81 23.93
N PHE A 91 -15.17 10.33 23.52
CA PHE A 91 -14.13 11.23 23.04
C PHE A 91 -14.19 11.17 21.52
N SER A 92 -14.87 12.17 20.95
CA SER A 92 -14.78 12.62 19.55
C SER A 92 -14.23 11.59 18.54
N HIS A 93 -15.18 10.93 17.88
CA HIS A 93 -15.07 10.14 16.66
C HIS A 93 -14.49 8.71 16.78
N GLU A 94 -15.38 7.76 16.42
CA GLU A 94 -15.19 6.33 16.13
C GLU A 94 -15.48 5.33 17.27
N VAL A 95 -16.41 4.40 17.01
CA VAL A 95 -16.86 3.34 17.93
C VAL A 95 -15.73 2.35 18.21
N ILE A 96 -15.55 1.92 19.46
CA ILE A 96 -14.58 0.89 19.85
C ILE A 96 -15.26 -0.48 19.93
N VAL A 97 -14.62 -1.52 19.39
CA VAL A 97 -15.03 -2.93 19.49
C VAL A 97 -14.04 -3.70 20.35
N LYS A 98 -14.55 -4.59 21.21
CA LYS A 98 -13.75 -5.55 21.96
C LYS A 98 -13.95 -6.94 21.39
N ILE A 99 -12.86 -7.65 21.19
CA ILE A 99 -12.87 -9.02 20.66
C ILE A 99 -12.32 -9.93 21.74
N LEU A 100 -13.09 -10.97 22.05
CA LEU A 100 -12.64 -12.05 22.91
C LEU A 100 -12.30 -13.25 22.05
N ILE A 101 -11.08 -13.77 22.26
CA ILE A 101 -10.59 -14.95 21.56
C ILE A 101 -10.27 -16.01 22.60
N ASN A 102 -10.90 -17.17 22.48
CA ASN A 102 -10.53 -18.37 23.23
C ASN A 102 -9.68 -19.22 22.31
N CYS A 103 -8.40 -19.42 22.64
CA CYS A 103 -7.51 -20.12 21.75
C CYS A 103 -7.95 -21.58 21.56
N LYS A 104 -8.20 -22.00 20.31
CA LYS A 104 -8.63 -23.36 19.99
C LYS A 104 -7.63 -24.46 20.35
N LYS A 105 -6.34 -24.12 20.47
CA LYS A 105 -5.28 -25.07 20.85
C LYS A 105 -5.01 -25.14 22.35
N CYS A 106 -4.90 -24.00 23.02
CA CYS A 106 -4.45 -23.95 24.42
C CYS A 106 -5.50 -23.47 25.42
N GLY A 107 -6.71 -23.12 24.96
CA GLY A 107 -7.81 -22.65 25.81
C GLY A 107 -7.64 -21.26 26.42
N ARG A 108 -6.44 -20.65 26.31
CA ARG A 108 -6.16 -19.33 26.89
C ARG A 108 -7.00 -18.24 26.21
N LYS A 109 -7.50 -17.34 27.04
CA LYS A 109 -8.34 -16.21 26.60
C LYS A 109 -7.46 -15.00 26.31
N SER A 110 -7.76 -14.29 25.22
CA SER A 110 -7.16 -12.99 24.93
C SER A 110 -8.24 -11.97 24.61
N LYS A 111 -8.06 -10.75 25.11
CA LYS A 111 -8.93 -9.60 24.84
C LYS A 111 -8.20 -8.66 23.91
N LYS A 112 -8.89 -8.20 22.88
CA LYS A 112 -8.37 -7.26 21.88
C LYS A 112 -9.29 -6.06 21.75
N VAL A 113 -8.75 -4.89 21.43
CA VAL A 113 -9.49 -3.63 21.37
C VAL A 113 -9.22 -2.92 20.04
N TYR A 114 -10.27 -2.57 19.32
CA TYR A 114 -10.17 -2.01 17.97
C TYR A 114 -11.11 -0.85 17.73
N ASN A 115 -10.80 -0.06 16.71
CA ASN A 115 -11.83 0.75 16.08
C ASN A 115 -12.82 -0.13 15.30
N LYS A 116 -14.13 0.11 15.41
CA LYS A 116 -15.18 -0.63 14.71
C LYS A 116 -14.99 -0.58 13.19
N PHE A 117 -14.78 0.60 12.63
CA PHE A 117 -14.65 0.76 11.18
C PHE A 117 -13.43 0.01 10.65
N LEU A 118 -12.28 0.18 11.32
CA LEU A 118 -11.06 -0.54 10.98
C LEU A 118 -11.21 -2.06 11.12
N TRP A 119 -11.95 -2.51 12.13
CA TRP A 119 -12.24 -3.93 12.34
C TRP A 119 -13.13 -4.50 11.24
N ASP A 120 -14.17 -3.76 10.85
CA ASP A 120 -15.05 -4.11 9.75
C ASP A 120 -14.26 -4.20 8.42
N GLU A 121 -13.32 -3.28 8.19
CA GLU A 121 -12.39 -3.35 7.04
C GLU A 121 -11.53 -4.63 7.08
N ILE A 122 -10.91 -4.96 8.22
CA ILE A 122 -10.04 -6.15 8.39
C ILE A 122 -10.82 -7.46 8.13
N LYS A 123 -12.07 -7.56 8.59
CA LYS A 123 -12.86 -8.79 8.49
C LYS A 123 -13.61 -8.95 7.16
N SER A 124 -13.93 -7.87 6.46
CA SER A 124 -14.65 -7.94 5.19
C SER A 124 -13.91 -8.82 4.16
N GLN A 125 -14.63 -9.74 3.51
CA GLN A 125 -14.08 -10.60 2.46
C GLN A 125 -13.84 -9.82 1.14
N GLU A 126 -14.56 -8.71 0.94
CA GLU A 126 -14.38 -7.79 -0.18
C GLU A 126 -13.01 -7.13 -0.19
N TYR A 127 -12.41 -6.92 0.99
CA TYR A 127 -11.02 -6.48 1.13
C TYR A 127 -10.04 -7.39 0.38
N THR A 128 -10.23 -8.72 0.41
CA THR A 128 -9.34 -9.69 -0.25
C THR A 128 -9.57 -9.84 -1.75
N LYS A 129 -10.82 -9.78 -2.23
CA LYS A 129 -11.16 -10.00 -3.66
C LYS A 129 -11.05 -8.74 -4.52
N SER A 130 -11.49 -7.59 -4.02
CA SER A 130 -11.53 -6.35 -4.82
C SER A 130 -10.16 -5.63 -4.93
N MET A 131 -9.27 -5.82 -3.94
CA MET A 131 -7.93 -5.20 -3.93
C MET A 131 -6.83 -6.00 -4.63
N LEU A 132 -6.93 -7.33 -4.75
CA LEU A 132 -6.02 -8.07 -5.66
C LEU A 132 -6.18 -7.62 -7.12
N ILE A 133 -7.37 -7.11 -7.46
CA ILE A 133 -7.72 -6.65 -8.79
C ILE A 133 -7.37 -5.16 -8.98
N LYS A 134 -7.54 -4.30 -7.95
CA LYS A 134 -7.27 -2.84 -8.04
C LYS A 134 -5.89 -2.39 -7.52
N HIS A 135 -5.25 -3.16 -6.64
CA HIS A 135 -3.95 -2.86 -6.01
C HIS A 135 -2.98 -4.05 -6.08
N LYS A 136 -2.97 -4.77 -7.21
CA LYS A 136 -1.83 -5.63 -7.57
C LYS A 136 -0.54 -4.82 -7.34
N PRO A 137 0.47 -5.30 -6.59
CA PRO A 137 1.73 -4.59 -6.50
C PRO A 137 2.26 -4.50 -7.92
N GLN A 138 2.13 -3.33 -8.54
CA GLN A 138 2.79 -3.09 -9.81
C GLN A 138 4.26 -3.18 -9.48
N SER A 139 4.90 -4.21 -10.05
CA SER A 139 6.31 -4.57 -9.87
C SER A 139 7.13 -3.29 -9.81
N SER A 140 7.54 -2.80 -8.64
CA SER A 140 8.20 -1.47 -8.57
C SER A 140 9.70 -1.65 -8.73
N SER A 141 10.28 -0.91 -9.66
CA SER A 141 11.72 -0.90 -9.93
C SER A 141 12.37 0.25 -9.16
N LEU A 142 13.66 0.14 -8.85
CA LEU A 142 14.44 1.26 -8.27
C LEU A 142 14.98 2.16 -9.38
N CYS A 143 14.80 3.46 -9.23
CA CYS A 143 15.37 4.46 -10.13
C CYS A 143 16.90 4.49 -9.97
N PRO A 144 17.67 4.30 -11.07
CA PRO A 144 19.14 4.26 -10.99
C PRO A 144 19.79 5.63 -10.78
N PHE A 145 19.03 6.73 -10.85
CA PHE A 145 19.55 8.08 -10.67
C PHE A 145 19.36 8.65 -9.26
N CYS A 146 18.32 8.23 -8.53
CA CYS A 146 18.00 8.80 -7.21
C CYS A 146 17.56 7.79 -6.14
N GLY A 147 17.54 6.49 -6.46
CA GLY A 147 17.15 5.41 -5.55
C GLY A 147 15.66 5.33 -5.20
N ALA A 148 14.81 6.19 -5.79
CA ALA A 148 13.37 6.12 -5.57
C ALA A 148 12.74 4.90 -6.23
N TYR A 149 11.77 4.27 -5.57
CA TYR A 149 10.89 3.29 -6.21
C TYR A 149 9.99 3.99 -7.24
N PHE A 150 9.89 3.40 -8.43
CA PHE A 150 9.03 3.87 -9.53
C PHE A 150 8.41 2.67 -10.25
N SER A 151 7.37 2.90 -11.05
CA SER A 151 6.82 1.84 -11.88
C SER A 151 7.77 1.56 -13.07
N PRO A 152 8.11 0.32 -13.42
CA PRO A 152 8.88 0.00 -14.63
C PRO A 152 8.13 0.39 -15.90
N SER A 153 6.80 0.57 -15.85
CA SER A 153 6.02 1.19 -16.93
C SER A 153 6.13 2.73 -16.95
N SER A 154 6.60 3.35 -15.87
CA SER A 154 6.81 4.81 -15.84
C SER A 154 8.18 5.16 -16.41
N GLN A 155 8.17 5.76 -17.59
CA GLN A 155 9.36 6.22 -18.30
C GLN A 155 10.11 7.34 -17.56
N VAL A 156 9.47 7.98 -16.57
CA VAL A 156 10.01 9.11 -15.81
C VAL A 156 9.96 8.80 -14.32
N CYS A 157 11.08 8.97 -13.62
CA CYS A 157 11.12 8.86 -12.17
C CYS A 157 10.35 10.03 -11.52
N PRO A 158 9.38 9.77 -10.63
CA PRO A 158 8.58 10.84 -10.00
C PRO A 158 9.36 11.67 -8.96
N LYS A 159 10.54 11.21 -8.51
CA LYS A 159 11.34 11.93 -7.50
C LYS A 159 12.34 12.89 -8.12
N CYS A 160 13.05 12.45 -9.15
CA CYS A 160 14.14 13.23 -9.77
C CYS A 160 13.88 13.55 -11.26
N HIS A 161 12.72 13.16 -11.77
CA HIS A 161 12.28 13.41 -13.15
C HIS A 161 13.22 12.87 -14.25
N SER A 162 14.09 11.92 -13.90
CA SER A 162 15.00 11.26 -14.85
C SER A 162 14.25 10.24 -15.72
N ARG A 163 14.56 10.18 -17.02
CA ARG A 163 13.96 9.19 -17.93
C ARG A 163 14.71 7.86 -17.88
N VAL A 164 13.97 6.75 -17.78
CA VAL A 164 14.51 5.43 -17.47
C VAL A 164 14.26 4.47 -18.64
N ARG A 165 15.36 3.89 -19.13
CA ARG A 165 15.49 2.72 -20.02
C ARG A 165 14.94 2.84 -21.45
N CYS A 166 15.74 2.35 -22.41
CA CYS A 166 15.34 2.14 -23.80
C CYS A 166 14.54 0.83 -23.91
N ASP A 167 13.35 0.87 -24.51
CA ASP A 167 12.45 -0.29 -24.59
C ASP A 167 12.96 -1.41 -25.51
N ASN A 168 13.80 -1.08 -26.50
CA ASN A 168 14.29 -2.04 -27.48
C ASN A 168 15.50 -2.84 -26.95
N CYS A 169 16.52 -2.15 -26.44
CA CYS A 169 17.73 -2.82 -25.95
C CYS A 169 17.88 -2.82 -24.43
N GLY A 170 16.95 -2.21 -23.69
CA GLY A 170 16.97 -2.16 -22.23
C GLY A 170 18.04 -1.23 -21.64
N VAL A 171 18.64 -0.35 -22.43
CA VAL A 171 19.81 0.44 -22.02
C VAL A 171 19.39 1.77 -21.41
N MET A 172 20.05 2.15 -20.31
CA MET A 172 19.78 3.37 -19.58
C MET A 172 20.24 4.62 -20.30
N ILE A 173 19.33 5.57 -20.48
CA ILE A 173 19.58 6.82 -21.19
C ILE A 173 20.06 7.88 -20.20
N LYS A 174 21.30 8.34 -20.37
CA LYS A 174 21.97 9.25 -19.41
C LYS A 174 21.53 10.72 -19.49
N LYS A 175 20.85 11.14 -20.56
CA LYS A 175 20.49 12.56 -20.80
C LYS A 175 18.99 12.72 -21.02
N LYS A 176 18.38 13.67 -20.31
CA LYS A 176 16.93 13.99 -20.40
C LYS A 176 16.48 14.33 -21.84
N SER A 177 17.39 14.84 -22.68
CA SER A 177 17.13 15.31 -24.05
C SER A 177 17.67 14.40 -25.17
N ALA A 178 18.03 13.15 -24.87
CA ALA A 178 18.57 12.24 -25.89
C ALA A 178 17.46 11.77 -26.85
N LYS A 179 17.62 12.03 -28.16
CA LYS A 179 16.67 11.64 -29.22
C LYS A 179 16.83 10.17 -29.67
N PHE A 180 17.98 9.56 -29.37
CA PHE A 180 18.33 8.20 -29.78
C PHE A 180 19.04 7.46 -28.66
N CYS A 181 18.86 6.14 -28.59
CA CYS A 181 19.60 5.28 -27.68
C CYS A 181 21.06 5.20 -28.13
N ASN A 182 21.98 5.56 -27.22
CA ASN A 182 23.41 5.54 -27.46
C ASN A 182 24.01 4.12 -27.64
N LYS A 183 23.22 3.06 -27.43
CA LYS A 183 23.70 1.67 -27.55
C LYS A 183 23.06 0.89 -28.69
N CYS A 184 21.74 0.97 -28.88
CA CYS A 184 21.08 0.24 -29.97
C CYS A 184 20.63 1.13 -31.13
N GLY A 185 20.92 2.43 -31.10
CA GLY A 185 20.52 3.37 -32.15
C GLY A 185 19.02 3.66 -32.22
N ASN A 186 18.20 2.94 -31.43
CA ASN A 186 16.76 3.07 -31.48
C ASN A 186 16.30 4.48 -31.10
N LYS A 187 15.38 5.05 -31.88
CA LYS A 187 14.84 6.38 -31.62
C LYS A 187 14.06 6.36 -30.31
N LEU A 188 14.39 7.28 -29.42
CA LEU A 188 13.70 7.44 -28.15
C LEU A 188 12.52 8.35 -28.39
N VAL A 189 11.33 7.94 -27.98
CA VAL A 189 10.11 8.76 -28.11
C VAL A 189 10.26 9.92 -27.12
N SER A 190 10.81 11.03 -27.59
CA SER A 190 10.59 12.33 -26.97
C SER A 190 9.18 12.75 -27.33
N ASP A 191 8.34 13.01 -26.34
CA ASP A 191 7.06 13.71 -26.54
C ASP A 191 7.37 15.13 -27.03
N THR A 192 7.69 15.26 -28.31
CA THR A 192 7.31 16.43 -29.06
C THR A 192 5.83 16.23 -29.34
N GLU A 193 5.03 16.83 -28.46
CA GLU A 193 3.64 17.27 -28.63
C GLU A 193 2.92 16.61 -29.81
N LYS A 194 2.24 15.50 -29.51
CA LYS A 194 1.15 15.04 -30.37
C LYS A 194 -0.02 15.99 -30.12
N LEU A 195 -0.18 16.97 -30.99
CA LEU A 195 -1.38 17.79 -31.05
C LEU A 195 -2.52 16.92 -31.59
N PHE A 196 -3.74 17.10 -31.09
CA PHE A 196 -4.94 16.42 -31.57
C PHE A 196 -5.97 17.47 -31.97
N CYS A 197 -6.70 17.23 -33.05
CA CYS A 197 -7.72 18.16 -33.53
C CYS A 197 -8.87 18.24 -32.53
N GLU A 198 -9.19 19.45 -32.06
CA GLU A 198 -10.28 19.65 -31.09
C GLU A 198 -11.67 19.33 -31.68
N ASN A 199 -11.82 19.39 -33.00
CA ASN A 199 -13.10 19.14 -33.66
C ASN A 199 -13.36 17.63 -33.93
N CYS A 200 -12.33 16.86 -34.30
CA CYS A 200 -12.52 15.45 -34.69
C CYS A 200 -11.66 14.43 -33.91
N GLY A 201 -10.72 14.89 -33.09
CA GLY A 201 -9.81 14.04 -32.31
C GLY A 201 -8.68 13.39 -33.11
N ALA A 202 -8.54 13.68 -34.41
CA ALA A 202 -7.46 13.14 -35.24
C ALA A 202 -6.09 13.71 -34.82
N PRO A 203 -4.99 12.91 -34.91
CA PRO A 203 -3.65 13.39 -34.60
C PRO A 203 -3.19 14.43 -35.63
N ILE A 204 -2.73 15.59 -35.15
CA ILE A 204 -2.22 16.71 -35.93
C ILE A 204 -0.69 16.61 -36.04
N VAL A 205 -0.19 16.86 -37.24
CA VAL A 205 1.24 17.02 -37.48
C VAL A 205 1.68 18.42 -37.00
N PRO A 206 2.75 18.54 -36.18
CA PRO A 206 3.22 19.84 -35.71
C PRO A 206 3.51 20.80 -36.88
N GLY A 207 2.87 21.98 -36.87
CA GLY A 207 2.97 22.99 -37.93
C GLY A 207 1.91 22.92 -39.03
N ALA A 208 0.91 22.04 -38.94
CA ALA A 208 -0.23 22.02 -39.86
C ALA A 208 -1.22 23.16 -39.55
N GLN A 209 -1.62 23.94 -40.56
CA GLN A 209 -2.64 25.00 -40.44
C GLN A 209 -4.08 24.45 -40.46
N PHE A 210 -4.28 23.26 -41.04
CA PHE A 210 -5.59 22.62 -41.16
C PHE A 210 -5.51 21.13 -40.84
N CYS A 211 -6.57 20.59 -40.25
CA CYS A 211 -6.69 19.15 -39.98
C CYS A 211 -6.90 18.37 -41.28
N VAL A 212 -6.07 17.37 -41.53
CA VAL A 212 -6.14 16.55 -42.75
C VAL A 212 -7.36 15.63 -42.81
N GLU A 213 -7.96 15.32 -41.66
CA GLU A 213 -9.11 14.40 -41.58
C GLU A 213 -10.46 15.12 -41.68
N CYS A 214 -10.58 16.33 -41.10
CA CYS A 214 -11.86 17.05 -41.07
C CYS A 214 -11.83 18.44 -41.70
N GLY A 215 -10.67 18.93 -42.16
CA GLY A 215 -10.52 20.22 -42.83
C GLY A 215 -10.58 21.44 -41.91
N ASN A 216 -10.72 21.26 -40.59
CA ASN A 216 -10.85 22.37 -39.64
C ASN A 216 -9.51 23.11 -39.46
N GLU A 217 -9.56 24.44 -39.39
CA GLU A 217 -8.38 25.28 -39.10
C GLU A 217 -7.89 25.02 -37.68
N ILE A 218 -6.56 25.03 -37.51
CA ILE A 218 -5.87 24.79 -36.25
C ILE A 218 -5.28 26.12 -35.80
N ASP A 219 -5.90 26.75 -34.82
CA ASP A 219 -5.34 27.94 -34.18
C ASP A 219 -4.07 27.56 -33.42
N ASN A 220 -2.95 28.23 -33.74
CA ASN A 220 -1.65 28.07 -33.07
C ASN A 220 -1.60 28.74 -31.69
#